data_AF-A0A535BMY9-F1
#
_entry.id   AF-A0A535BMY9-F1
#
_cell.length_a   1.000
_cell.length_b   1.000
_cell.length_c   1.000
_cell.angle_alpha   90.00
_cell.angle_beta   90.00
_cell.angle_gamma   90.00
#
_symmetry.space_group_name_H-M   'P 1'
#
loop_
_entity.id
_entity.type
_entity.pdbx_description
1 polymer ?
#
loop_
_entity_poly.entity_id
_entity_poly.type
_entity_poly.pdbx_seq_one_letter_code
_entity_poly.pdbx_strand_id
1 'polypeptide(L)'
;FELAEQLGWTLPDVIVYPTGGGVGLIGMWKAFAELREIGWLHDVRTRFVAAQSTGCAPIVRAFEEGADESQPWPDPKTFAAGIRVPKALGDFIVLRALRESNGIAVAV
;
A
#
# COMPACT_ATOMS: atom_id res chain seq x y z
N PHE A 1 -10.19 -1.73 10.27
CA PHE A 1 -11.36 -2.25 11.00
C PHE A 1 -12.65 -1.92 10.26
N GLU A 2 -12.98 -0.64 10.07
CA GLU A 2 -14.23 -0.17 9.42
C GLU A 2 -14.57 -0.89 8.10
N LEU A 3 -13.64 -1.02 7.17
CA LEU A 3 -13.87 -1.72 5.89
C LEU A 3 -14.36 -3.16 6.09
N ALA A 4 -13.75 -3.92 7.01
CA ALA A 4 -14.13 -5.30 7.26
C ALA A 4 -15.51 -5.37 7.91
N GLU A 5 -15.78 -4.51 8.90
CA GLU A 5 -17.08 -4.43 9.57
C GLU A 5 -18.21 -4.11 8.60
N GLN A 6 -18.03 -3.10 7.76
CA GLN A 6 -19.02 -2.67 6.75
C GLN A 6 -19.29 -3.74 5.69
N LEU A 7 -18.33 -4.65 5.45
CA LEU A 7 -18.46 -5.80 4.55
C LEU A 7 -18.84 -7.09 5.28
N GLY A 8 -19.38 -7.00 6.49
CA GLY A 8 -19.85 -8.17 7.24
C GLY A 8 -18.72 -9.12 7.65
N TRP A 9 -17.58 -8.56 8.05
CA TRP A 9 -16.35 -9.28 8.43
C TRP A 9 -15.75 -10.10 7.28
N THR A 10 -15.92 -9.59 6.06
CA THR A 10 -15.20 -10.05 4.88
C THR A 10 -14.32 -8.93 4.33
N LEU A 11 -13.35 -9.28 3.50
CA LEU A 11 -12.46 -8.31 2.86
C LEU A 11 -12.63 -8.36 1.34
N PRO A 12 -12.43 -7.24 0.64
CA PRO A 12 -12.40 -7.25 -0.82
C PRO A 12 -11.18 -8.02 -1.33
N ASP A 13 -11.28 -8.57 -2.54
CA ASP A 13 -10.16 -9.25 -3.20
C ASP A 13 -9.00 -8.30 -3.51
N VAL A 14 -9.31 -7.03 -3.77
CA VAL A 14 -8.33 -6.00 -4.17
C VAL A 14 -8.64 -4.68 -3.48
N ILE A 15 -7.61 -4.01 -2.97
CA ILE A 15 -7.68 -2.63 -2.49
C ILE A 15 -6.72 -1.78 -3.31
N VAL A 16 -7.26 -0.78 -4.00
CA VAL A 16 -6.45 0.25 -4.67
C VAL A 16 -6.29 1.42 -3.73
N TYR A 17 -5.03 1.79 -3.45
CA TYR A 17 -4.69 2.86 -2.52
C TYR A 17 -3.80 3.89 -3.20
N PRO A 18 -4.22 5.17 -3.28
CA PRO A 18 -3.34 6.26 -3.68
C PRO A 18 -2.18 6.40 -2.68
N THR A 19 -0.95 6.18 -3.14
CA THR A 19 0.21 6.03 -2.27
C THR A 19 1.13 7.24 -2.36
N GLY A 20 1.03 8.13 -1.36
CA GLY A 20 2.11 9.04 -1.00
C GLY A 20 3.05 8.37 0.00
N GLY A 21 2.82 8.63 1.29
CA GLY A 21 3.56 7.98 2.37
C GLY A 21 3.19 6.52 2.64
N GLY A 22 2.05 6.04 2.12
CA GLY A 22 1.61 4.63 2.26
C GLY A 22 1.14 4.21 3.65
N VAL A 23 1.04 5.13 4.62
CA VAL A 23 0.68 4.82 6.01
C VAL A 23 -0.71 4.18 6.14
N GLY A 24 -1.69 4.59 5.31
CA GLY A 24 -3.00 3.94 5.31
C GLY A 24 -2.96 2.49 4.85
N LEU A 25 -2.14 2.17 3.83
CA LEU A 25 -1.91 0.79 3.39
C LEU A 25 -1.26 -0.04 4.51
N ILE A 26 -0.25 0.50 5.17
CA ILE A 26 0.39 -0.14 6.34
C ILE A 26 -0.65 -0.43 7.44
N GLY A 27 -1.47 0.58 7.77
CA GLY A 27 -2.51 0.46 8.80
C GLY A 27 -3.53 -0.61 8.45
N MET A 28 -3.97 -0.69 7.20
CA MET A 28 -4.89 -1.74 6.74
C MET A 28 -4.26 -3.12 6.84
N TRP A 29 -3.01 -3.31 6.37
CA TRP A 29 -2.34 -4.60 6.42
C TRP A 29 -2.14 -5.10 7.85
N LYS A 30 -1.72 -4.21 8.76
CA LYS A 30 -1.63 -4.51 10.19
C LYS A 30 -3.00 -4.89 10.77
N ALA A 31 -4.04 -4.10 10.49
CA ALA A 31 -5.36 -4.36 11.03
C ALA A 31 -5.95 -5.70 10.54
N PHE A 32 -5.67 -6.11 9.30
CA PHE A 32 -6.09 -7.42 8.79
C PHE A 32 -5.39 -8.57 9.51
N ALA A 33 -4.09 -8.42 9.81
CA ALA A 33 -3.35 -9.40 10.60
C ALA A 33 -3.90 -9.52 12.03
N GLU A 34 -4.18 -8.39 12.69
CA GLU A 34 -4.75 -8.37 14.04
C GLU A 34 -6.16 -8.97 14.08
N LEU A 35 -7.02 -8.60 13.13
CA LEU A 35 -8.38 -9.16 13.02
C LEU A 35 -8.37 -10.67 12.77
N ARG A 36 -7.38 -11.17 12.03
CA ARG A 36 -7.17 -12.61 11.83
C ARG A 36 -6.72 -13.29 13.12
N GLU A 37 -5.81 -12.68 13.86
CA GLU A 37 -5.29 -13.21 15.13
C GLU A 37 -6.40 -13.37 16.18
N ILE A 38 -7.33 -12.41 16.25
CA ILE A 38 -8.48 -12.49 17.16
C ILE A 38 -9.66 -13.30 16.61
N GLY A 39 -9.52 -13.91 15.43
CA GLY A 39 -10.52 -14.81 14.85
C GLY A 39 -11.73 -14.14 14.19
N TRP A 40 -11.68 -12.82 13.93
CA TRP A 40 -12.75 -12.10 13.24
C TRP A 40 -12.61 -12.18 11.71
N LEU A 41 -11.40 -12.44 11.21
CA LEU A 41 -11.14 -12.76 9.81
C LEU A 41 -10.48 -14.13 9.68
N HIS A 42 -10.92 -14.94 8.72
CA HIS A 42 -10.38 -16.30 8.52
C HIS A 42 -9.52 -16.44 7.27
N ASP A 43 -9.84 -15.71 6.19
CA ASP A 43 -9.18 -15.86 4.88
C ASP A 43 -8.77 -14.48 4.32
N VAL A 44 -7.58 -14.00 4.71
CA VAL A 44 -7.06 -12.71 4.24
C VAL A 44 -6.35 -12.90 2.90
N ARG A 45 -7.10 -12.78 1.80
CA ARG A 45 -6.57 -12.87 0.42
C ARG A 45 -6.51 -11.53 -0.31
N THR A 46 -6.80 -10.44 0.38
CA THR A 46 -6.80 -9.10 -0.18
C THR A 46 -5.44 -8.76 -0.76
N ARG A 47 -5.41 -8.38 -2.04
CA ARG A 47 -4.22 -7.90 -2.74
C ARG A 47 -4.21 -6.37 -2.74
N PHE A 48 -3.07 -5.75 -2.43
CA PHE A 48 -2.95 -4.31 -2.49
C PHE A 48 -2.45 -3.82 -3.85
N VAL A 49 -2.97 -2.67 -4.29
CA VAL A 49 -2.46 -1.91 -5.43
C VAL A 49 -2.02 -0.54 -4.93
N ALA A 50 -0.72 -0.28 -4.93
CA ALA A 50 -0.19 1.06 -4.66
C ALA A 50 -0.20 1.88 -5.96
N ALA A 51 -1.05 2.91 -6.01
CA ALA A 51 -1.13 3.81 -7.17
C ALA A 51 -0.38 5.11 -6.88
N GLN A 52 0.65 5.42 -7.66
CA GLN A 52 1.42 6.66 -7.56
C GLN A 52 1.29 7.49 -8.84
N SER A 53 1.63 8.77 -8.76
CA SER A 53 1.68 9.60 -9.96
C SER A 53 3.00 9.37 -10.71
N THR A 54 2.96 9.32 -12.04
CA THR A 54 4.17 9.20 -12.90
C THR A 54 5.27 10.21 -12.59
N GLY A 55 4.93 11.41 -12.11
CA GLY A 55 5.92 12.42 -11.70
C GLY A 55 6.39 12.35 -10.24
N CYS A 56 5.94 11.36 -9.46
CA CYS A 56 6.38 11.09 -8.08
C CYS A 56 6.05 9.64 -7.67
N ALA A 57 6.83 8.66 -8.17
CA ALA A 57 6.55 7.23 -8.02
C ALA A 57 7.68 6.39 -7.35
N PRO A 58 8.20 6.78 -6.18
CA PRO A 58 9.33 6.09 -5.54
C PRO A 58 9.04 4.63 -5.13
N ILE A 59 7.81 4.31 -4.71
CA ILE A 59 7.40 2.95 -4.33
C ILE A 59 7.27 2.08 -5.57
N VAL A 60 6.71 2.61 -6.67
CA VAL A 60 6.59 1.86 -7.93
C VAL A 60 7.97 1.45 -8.42
N ARG A 61 8.91 2.40 -8.50
CA ARG A 61 10.29 2.12 -8.90
C ARG A 61 10.95 1.05 -8.03
N ALA A 62 10.87 1.20 -6.71
CA ALA A 62 11.48 0.25 -5.78
C ALA A 62 10.85 -1.15 -5.86
N PHE A 63 9.53 -1.23 -6.08
CA PHE A 63 8.82 -2.49 -6.25
C PHE A 63 9.27 -3.22 -7.52
N GLU A 64 9.37 -2.51 -8.64
CA GLU A 64 9.83 -3.05 -9.93
C GLU A 64 11.31 -3.48 -9.90
N GLU A 65 12.16 -2.73 -9.20
CA GLU A 65 13.58 -3.04 -9.01
C GLU A 65 13.82 -4.19 -8.00
N GLY A 66 12.78 -4.65 -7.30
CA GLY A 66 12.91 -5.65 -6.24
C GLY A 66 13.65 -5.14 -4.99
N ALA A 67 13.77 -3.82 -4.83
CA ALA A 67 14.47 -3.19 -3.72
C ALA A 67 13.64 -3.24 -2.42
N ASP A 68 14.29 -3.36 -1.26
CA ASP A 68 13.59 -3.37 0.03
C ASP A 68 13.20 -1.97 0.52
N GLU A 69 13.82 -0.94 -0.04
CA GLU A 69 13.53 0.46 0.25
C GLU A 69 13.50 1.29 -1.03
N SER A 70 12.72 2.37 -1.02
CA SER A 70 12.70 3.34 -2.10
C SER A 70 13.83 4.35 -1.97
N GLN A 71 14.26 4.89 -3.11
CA GLN A 71 15.15 6.05 -3.13
C GLN A 71 14.32 7.33 -3.27
N PRO A 72 14.80 8.47 -2.73
CA PRO A 72 14.14 9.76 -2.92
C PRO A 72 13.88 10.06 -4.41
N TRP A 73 12.63 10.40 -4.73
CA TRP A 73 12.24 10.78 -6.08
C TRP A 73 12.77 12.19 -6.42
N PRO A 74 13.51 12.36 -7.52
CA PRO A 74 14.02 13.66 -7.92
C PRO A 74 12.90 14.55 -8.50
N ASP A 75 12.90 15.84 -8.13
CA ASP A 75 11.98 16.87 -8.66
C ASP A 75 10.50 16.41 -8.74
N PRO A 76 9.87 16.03 -7.60
CA PRO A 76 8.54 15.44 -7.60
C PRO A 76 7.46 16.41 -8.09
N LYS A 77 6.75 16.02 -9.15
CA LYS A 77 5.72 16.85 -9.80
C LYS A 77 4.43 16.05 -10.02
N THR A 78 3.33 16.54 -9.47
CA THR A 78 1.99 15.98 -9.73
C THR A 78 0.92 16.94 -9.28
N PHE A 79 -0.23 16.97 -9.96
CA PHE A 79 -1.41 17.72 -9.48
C PHE A 79 -1.93 17.18 -8.14
N ALA A 80 -1.74 15.89 -7.87
CA ALA A 80 -2.19 15.22 -6.65
C ALA A 80 -1.25 15.51 -5.46
N ALA A 81 -1.35 16.71 -4.89
CA ALA A 81 -0.46 17.19 -3.83
C ALA A 81 -0.39 16.25 -2.61
N GLY A 82 -1.51 15.61 -2.23
CA GLY A 82 -1.58 14.69 -1.09
C GLY A 82 -0.74 13.42 -1.21
N ILE A 83 -0.35 13.03 -2.43
CA ILE A 83 0.52 11.87 -2.68
C ILE A 83 1.89 12.26 -3.24
N ARG A 84 2.22 13.56 -3.28
CA ARG A 84 3.53 14.07 -3.71
C ARG A 84 4.58 13.87 -2.61
N VAL A 85 4.89 12.61 -2.30
CA VAL A 85 5.84 12.20 -1.26
C VAL A 85 7.03 11.51 -1.92
N PRO A 86 8.20 12.18 -2.02
CA PRO A 86 9.35 11.66 -2.76
C PRO A 86 10.08 10.52 -2.04
N LYS A 87 9.99 10.41 -0.72
CA LYS A 87 10.49 9.28 0.08
C LYS A 87 9.55 9.08 1.25
N ALA A 88 8.90 7.92 1.31
CA ALA A 88 8.06 7.56 2.44
C ALA A 88 8.92 7.02 3.58
N LEU A 89 8.60 7.38 4.83
CA LEU A 89 9.33 6.88 6.01
C LEU A 89 9.15 5.37 6.23
N GLY A 90 7.99 4.82 5.85
CA GLY A 90 7.66 3.41 5.99
C GLY A 90 7.62 2.65 4.67
N ASP A 91 8.39 3.08 3.67
CA ASP A 91 8.39 2.48 2.32
C ASP A 91 8.70 0.98 2.33
N PHE A 92 9.65 0.53 3.16
CA PHE A 92 9.95 -0.89 3.34
C PHE A 92 8.75 -1.71 3.82
N ILE A 93 7.88 -1.13 4.66
CA ILE A 93 6.66 -1.78 5.12
C ILE A 93 5.62 -1.84 4.00
N VAL A 94 5.50 -0.76 3.21
CA VAL A 94 4.62 -0.75 2.03
C VAL A 94 5.05 -1.81 1.03
N LEU A 95 6.34 -1.86 0.67
CA LEU A 95 6.91 -2.82 -0.28
C LEU A 95 6.69 -4.26 0.21
N ARG A 96 6.93 -4.51 1.50
CA ARG A 96 6.65 -5.80 2.12
C ARG A 96 5.17 -6.16 2.05
N ALA A 97 4.26 -5.26 2.41
CA ALA A 97 2.82 -5.50 2.36
C ALA A 97 2.34 -5.78 0.92
N LEU A 98 2.87 -5.08 -0.09
CA LEU A 98 2.58 -5.36 -1.49
C LEU A 98 3.02 -6.78 -1.88
N ARG A 99 4.22 -7.21 -1.50
CA ARG A 99 4.73 -8.56 -1.81
C ARG A 99 3.97 -9.65 -1.07
N GLU A 100 3.78 -9.52 0.24
CA GLU A 100 3.08 -10.51 1.07
C GLU A 100 1.61 -10.67 0.65
N SER A 101 0.98 -9.59 0.19
CA SER A 101 -0.40 -9.62 -0.32
C SER A 101 -0.50 -10.10 -1.78
N ASN A 102 0.59 -10.46 -2.46
CA ASN A 102 0.61 -10.70 -3.92
C ASN A 102 -0.02 -9.53 -4.72
N GLY A 103 0.23 -8.31 -4.24
CA GLY A 103 -0.20 -7.05 -4.82
C GLY A 103 0.74 -6.52 -5.90
N ILE A 104 0.47 -5.30 -6.36
CA ILE A 104 1.27 -4.59 -7.37
C ILE A 104 1.44 -3.11 -7.04
N ALA A 105 2.42 -2.47 -7.66
CA ALA A 105 2.55 -1.01 -7.69
C ALA A 105 2.39 -0.52 -9.13
N VAL A 106 1.71 0.63 -9.32
CA VAL A 106 1.47 1.21 -10.64
C VAL A 106 1.60 2.74 -10.60
N ALA A 107 2.21 3.30 -11.64
CA ALA A 107 2.28 4.75 -11.85
C ALA A 107 1.26 5.19 -12.91
N VAL A 108 0.50 6.25 -12.62
CA VAL A 108 -0.53 6.84 -13.50
C VAL A 108 -0.45 8.37 -13.61
#